data_AF-A0A285TS92-F1
#
_entry.id   AF-A0A285TS92-F1
#
_cell.length_a   1.000
_cell.length_b   1.000
_cell.length_c   1.000
_cell.angle_alpha   90.00
_cell.angle_beta   90.00
_cell.angle_gamma   90.00
#
_symmetry.space_group_name_H-M   'P 1'
#
loop_
_entity.id
_entity.type
_entity.pdbx_description
1 polymer ?
#
loop_
_entity_poly.entity_id
_entity_poly.type
_entity_poly.pdbx_seq_one_letter_code
_entity_poly.pdbx_strand_id
1 'polypeptide(L)' 'MKHDWERHIPETMTQAESLLAEPIRRCNNCGAVQQLERTTAWGRTVLKHWLPLAGRCKPQKDRSQDPEQAIAR' A
#
# COMPACT_ATOMS: atom_id res chain seq x y z
N MET A 1 -15.09 1.76 -8.94
CA MET A 1 -13.95 2.64 -9.23
C MET A 1 -12.67 1.82 -9.26
N LYS A 2 -11.70 2.22 -10.09
CA LYS A 2 -10.37 1.60 -10.16
C LYS A 2 -9.53 2.09 -8.97
N HIS A 3 -8.61 1.24 -8.51
CA HIS A 3 -7.57 1.68 -7.57
C HIS A 3 -6.57 2.59 -8.27
N ASP A 4 -6.04 3.57 -7.53
CA ASP A 4 -4.94 4.42 -7.96
C ASP A 4 -3.72 4.07 -7.11
N TRP A 5 -2.80 3.27 -7.68
CA TRP A 5 -1.69 2.67 -6.93
C TRP A 5 -0.42 3.51 -7.06
N GLU A 6 0.20 3.80 -5.93
CA GLU A 6 1.52 4.42 -5.85
C GLU A 6 2.51 3.56 -5.08
N ARG A 7 3.81 3.77 -5.31
CA ARG A 7 4.86 3.10 -4.52
C ARG A 7 4.77 3.58 -3.07
N HIS A 8 4.78 2.65 -2.15
CA HIS A 8 4.75 2.94 -0.72
C HIS A 8 6.00 2.38 -0.04
N ILE A 9 6.64 3.20 0.79
CA ILE A 9 7.75 2.79 1.64
C ILE A 9 7.25 2.94 3.08
N PRO A 10 7.10 1.84 3.83
CA PRO A 10 6.65 1.89 5.22
C PRO A 10 7.63 2.71 6.07
N GLU A 11 7.11 3.54 6.99
CA GLU A 11 7.92 4.38 7.88
C GLU A 11 8.84 3.55 8.80
N THR A 12 8.46 2.30 9.06
CA THR A 12 9.23 1.35 9.87
C THR A 12 10.44 0.77 9.15
N MET A 13 10.57 0.97 7.84
CA MET A 13 11.67 0.43 7.05
C MET A 13 12.81 1.44 6.92
N THR A 14 14.02 0.98 7.19
CA THR A 14 15.22 1.75 6.89
C THR A 14 15.44 1.88 5.38
N GLN A 15 16.22 2.89 4.98
CA GLN A 15 16.53 3.12 3.57
C GLN A 15 17.24 1.92 2.94
N ALA A 16 18.13 1.25 3.67
CA ALA A 16 18.84 0.06 3.21
C ALA A 16 17.88 -1.11 2.94
N GLU A 17 16.95 -1.36 3.87
CA GLU A 17 15.91 -2.38 3.69
C GLU A 17 15.01 -2.06 2.49
N SER A 18 14.73 -0.79 2.22
CA SER A 18 13.90 -0.37 1.08
C SER A 18 14.47 -0.70 -0.30
N LEU A 19 15.79 -0.91 -0.39
CA LEU A 19 16.47 -1.30 -1.63
C LEU A 19 16.39 -2.81 -1.89
N LEU A 20 16.32 -3.61 -0.82
CA LEU A 20 16.31 -5.07 -0.88
C LEU A 20 14.91 -5.66 -0.80
N ALA A 21 13.97 -4.93 -0.20
CA ALA A 21 12.61 -5.39 -0.03
C ALA A 21 11.87 -5.51 -1.36
N GLU A 22 10.92 -6.44 -1.39
CA GLU A 22 9.97 -6.51 -2.48
C GLU A 22 9.12 -5.24 -2.56
N PRO A 23 8.75 -4.79 -3.78
CA PRO A 23 7.94 -3.59 -3.96
C PRO A 23 6.62 -3.64 -3.17
N ILE A 24 6.32 -2.53 -2.48
CA ILE A 24 5.05 -2.30 -1.80
C ILE A 24 4.34 -1.13 -2.50
N ARG A 25 3.01 -1.21 -2.62
CA ARG A 25 2.17 -0.16 -3.18
C ARG A 25 0.97 0.14 -2.29
N ARG A 26 0.50 1.38 -2.31
CA ARG A 26 -0.69 1.84 -1.59
C ARG A 26 -1.66 2.50 -2.56
N CYS A 27 -2.96 2.33 -2.32
CA CYS A 27 -4.00 3.00 -3.11
C CYS A 27 -4.30 4.38 -2.52
N ASN A 28 -4.20 5.43 -3.32
CA ASN A 28 -4.45 6.81 -2.89
C ASN A 28 -5.90 7.07 -2.53
N ASN A 29 -6.83 6.35 -3.15
CA ASN A 29 -8.26 6.56 -2.92
C ASN A 29 -8.79 5.84 -1.67
N CYS A 30 -8.34 4.60 -1.43
CA CYS A 30 -8.91 3.75 -0.37
C CYS A 30 -7.91 3.33 0.70
N GLY A 31 -6.64 3.68 0.55
CA GLY A 31 -5.59 3.33 1.50
C GLY A 31 -5.17 1.86 1.50
N ALA A 32 -5.75 1.00 0.65
CA ALA A 32 -5.35 -0.40 0.55
C ALA A 32 -3.84 -0.52 0.26
N VAL A 33 -3.16 -1.48 0.89
CA VAL A 33 -1.73 -1.74 0.71
C VAL A 33 -1.56 -3.13 0.11
N GLN A 34 -0.63 -3.27 -0.85
CA GLN A 34 -0.24 -4.55 -1.42
C GLN A 34 1.28 -4.66 -1.52
N GLN A 35 1.80 -5.86 -1.30
CA GLN A 35 3.19 -6.22 -1.51
C GLN A 35 3.29 -7.16 -2.71
N LEU A 36 4.35 -7.01 -3.50
CA LEU A 36 4.67 -7.96 -4.56
C LEU A 36 5.25 -9.22 -3.94
N GLU A 37 4.57 -10.34 -4.12
CA GLU A 37 5.13 -11.65 -3.82
C GLU A 37 5.68 -12.29 -5.09
N ARG A 38 6.85 -12.93 -4.95
CA ARG A 38 7.48 -13.70 -6.01
C ARG A 38 7.59 -15.15 -5.58
N THR A 39 7.02 -16.05 -6.36
CA THR A 39 7.23 -17.48 -6.17
C THR A 39 8.37 -17.92 -7.08
N THR A 40 9.39 -18.56 -6.50
CA THR A 40 10.50 -19.13 -7.24
C THR A 40 10.42 -20.65 -7.24
N ALA A 41 10.68 -21.27 -8.39
CA ALA A 41 10.85 -22.72 -8.51
C ALA A 41 12.06 -22.99 -9.40
N TRP A 42 12.90 -23.96 -9.00
CA TRP A 42 14.11 -24.33 -9.75
C TRP A 42 15.03 -23.13 -10.06
N GLY A 43 15.16 -22.19 -9.12
CA GLY A 43 15.97 -20.99 -9.28
C GLY A 43 15.41 -19.95 -10.28
N ARG A 44 14.18 -20.11 -10.75
CA ARG A 44 13.50 -19.15 -11.65
C ARG A 44 12.27 -18.57 -10.99
N THR A 45 11.99 -17.29 -11.22
CA THR A 45 10.71 -16.70 -10.82
C THR A 45 9.60 -17.23 -11.71
N VAL A 46 8.62 -17.90 -11.11
CA VAL A 46 7.50 -18.52 -11.82
C VAL A 46 6.25 -17.64 -11.75
N LEU A 47 6.03 -16.97 -10.61
CA LEU A 47 4.87 -16.11 -10.41
C LEU A 47 5.28 -14.79 -9.76
N LYS A 48 4.57 -13.73 -10.15
CA LYS A 48 4.65 -12.39 -9.55
C LYS A 48 3.23 -11.89 -9.37
N HIS A 49 2.75 -11.80 -8.13
CA HIS A 49 1.40 -11.31 -7.83
C HIS A 49 1.41 -10.28 -6.69
N TRP A 50 0.37 -9.46 -6.62
CA TRP A 50 0.21 -8.46 -5.57
C TRP A 50 -0.76 -8.96 -4.51
N LEU A 51 -0.31 -9.06 -3.26
CA LEU A 51 -1.12 -9.51 -2.13
C LEU A 51 -1.20 -8.47 -1.01
N PRO A 52 -2.30 -8.44 -0.23
CA PRO A 52 -3.53 -9.22 -0.42
C PRO A 52 -4.28 -8.79 -1.69
N LEU A 53 -5.07 -9.68 -2.30
CA LEU A 53 -5.85 -9.32 -3.48
C LEU A 53 -6.85 -8.21 -3.14
N ALA A 54 -6.68 -7.04 -3.76
CA ALA A 54 -7.59 -5.92 -3.54
C ALA A 54 -8.86 -6.11 -4.37
N GLY A 55 -10.02 -6.10 -3.70
CA GLY A 55 -11.34 -6.08 -4.34
C GLY A 55 -11.63 -4.73 -5.04
N ARG A 56 -12.90 -4.34 -5.18
CA ARG A 56 -13.25 -3.02 -5.73
C ARG A 56 -12.79 -1.89 -4.81
N CYS A 57 -12.18 -0.85 -5.39
CA CYS A 57 -11.77 0.34 -4.64
C CYS A 57 -12.99 1.05 -4.02
N LYS A 58 -12.92 1.30 -2.71
CA LYS A 58 -13.90 2.04 -1.92
C LYS A 58 -13.22 3.26 -1.31
N PRO A 59 -13.43 4.47 -1.83
CA PRO A 59 -12.79 5.66 -1.30
C PRO A 59 -13.09 5.81 0.18
N GLN A 60 -12.06 6.00 1.00
CA GLN A 60 -12.30 6.40 2.38
C GLN A 60 -12.65 7.88 2.34
N LYS A 61 -13.85 8.26 2.83
CA LYS A 61 -14.16 9.67 3.05
C LYS A 61 -13.12 10.19 4.03
N ASP A 62 -12.33 11.18 3.62
CA ASP A 62 -11.38 11.86 4.48
C ASP A 62 -12.04 12.22 5.80
N ARG A 63 -11.51 11.69 6.90
CA ARG A 63 -11.91 12.07 8.27
C ARG A 63 -11.26 13.40 8.69
N SER A 64 -10.65 14.11 7.75
CA SER A 64 -9.94 15.38 7.93
C SER A 64 -10.83 16.62 7.72
N GLN A 65 -12.14 16.44 7.63
CA GLN A 65 -13.15 17.52 7.62
C GLN A 65 -14.08 17.44 8.82
N ASP A 66 -13.54 17.23 10.02
CA ASP A 66 -14.22 17.63 11.26
C ASP A 66 -13.56 18.93 11.76
N PRO A 67 -14.13 20.12 11.49
CA PRO A 67 -13.65 21.38 12.08
C PRO A 67 -13.91 21.50 13.60
N GLU A 68 -14.30 20.43 14.29
CA GLU A 68 -14.79 20.45 15.67
C GLU A 68 -13.73 20.10 16.74
N GLN A 69 -12.45 20.42 16.51
CA GLN A 69 -11.42 20.36 17.57
C GLN A 69 -10.60 21.66 17.71
N ALA A 70 -11.19 22.81 17.36
CA ALA A 70 -10.58 24.12 17.55
C ALA A 70 -11.06 24.87 18.81
N ILE A 71 -11.80 24.26 19.73
CA ILE A 71 -12.26 24.93 20.97
C ILE A 71 -12.14 23.99 22.17
N ALA A 72 -10.94 23.91 22.74
CA ALA A 72 -10.71 23.53 24.14
C ALA A 72 -9.26 23.89 24.53
N ARG A 73 -8.96 25.18 24.55
CA ARG A 73 -7.92 25.77 25.39
C ARG A 73 -8.46 27.02 26.03
#